data_AF-A1U037-F1
#
_entry.id   AF-A1U037-F1
#
_cell.length_a   1.000
_cell.length_b   1.000
_cell.length_c   1.000
_cell.angle_alpha   90.00
_cell.angle_beta   90.00
_cell.angle_gamma   90.00
#
_symmetry.space_group_name_H-M   'P 1'
#
loop_
_entity.id
_entity.type
_entity.pdbx_description
1 polymer ?
#
loop_
_entity_poly.entity_id
_entity_poly.type
_entity_poly.pdbx_seq_one_letter_code
_entity_poly.pdbx_strand_id
1 'polypeptide(L)'
;MSDNLREHIDDWTKDGGFGTHADNALAKAWVSVLGTMYAPRKVDQVINAFFGNSDTTVDGESHLLKYTHRSGPGIDERMIVVVEK
;
A
#
# COMPACT_ATOMS: atom_id res chain seq x y z
N MET A 1 -8.48 -9.63 21.10
CA MET A 1 -8.73 -9.98 19.69
C MET A 1 -7.84 -9.04 18.92
N SER A 2 -6.85 -9.58 18.21
CA SER A 2 -5.96 -8.77 17.35
C SER A 2 -6.62 -8.68 15.99
N ASP A 3 -7.11 -7.49 15.63
CA ASP A 3 -7.78 -7.27 14.36
C ASP A 3 -6.69 -7.07 13.30
N ASN A 4 -6.31 -8.16 12.62
CA ASN A 4 -5.40 -8.09 11.48
C ASN A 4 -6.17 -7.60 10.25
N LEU A 5 -6.15 -6.28 9.99
CA LEU A 5 -6.71 -5.70 8.78
C LEU A 5 -5.79 -5.98 7.58
N ARG A 6 -6.13 -7.01 6.81
CA ARG A 6 -5.46 -7.32 5.54
C ARG A 6 -6.29 -6.77 4.38
N GLU A 7 -5.97 -5.56 3.93
CA GLU A 7 -6.54 -5.00 2.71
C GLU A 7 -5.68 -5.40 1.51
N HIS A 8 -6.29 -6.08 0.54
CA HIS A 8 -5.65 -6.44 -0.71
C HIS A 8 -6.08 -5.42 -1.76
N ILE A 9 -5.18 -4.49 -2.12
CA ILE A 9 -5.38 -3.56 -3.23
C ILE A 9 -4.80 -4.25 -4.46
N ASP A 10 -5.60 -5.10 -5.09
CA ASP A 10 -5.21 -5.81 -6.31
C ASP A 10 -5.58 -4.96 -7.54
N ASP A 11 -4.80 -5.12 -8.61
CA ASP A 11 -5.03 -4.64 -9.98
C ASP A 11 -4.65 -3.20 -10.39
N TRP A 12 -3.35 -2.87 -10.42
CA TRP A 12 -2.87 -1.57 -10.93
C TRP A 12 -2.20 -1.56 -12.30
N THR A 13 -1.86 -2.71 -12.92
CA THR A 13 -0.87 -2.68 -14.04
C THR A 13 -0.88 -3.82 -15.05
N LYS A 14 -1.94 -4.65 -15.18
CA LYS A 14 -1.97 -5.61 -16.28
C LYS A 14 -3.31 -5.65 -17.01
N ASP A 15 -3.27 -5.26 -18.29
CA ASP A 15 -4.35 -5.46 -19.24
C ASP A 15 -4.87 -6.91 -19.20
N GLY A 16 -6.13 -7.05 -18.80
CA GLY A 16 -6.80 -8.34 -18.68
C GLY A 16 -8.27 -8.31 -18.25
N GLY A 17 -8.94 -7.17 -18.25
CA GLY A 17 -10.41 -7.09 -18.12
C GLY A 17 -10.94 -6.43 -16.84
N PHE A 18 -11.70 -5.34 -17.03
CA PHE A 18 -12.70 -4.78 -16.11
C PHE A 18 -12.24 -4.16 -14.77
N GLY A 19 -11.02 -3.60 -14.71
CA GLY A 19 -10.60 -2.70 -13.62
C GLY A 19 -10.20 -1.33 -14.16
N THR A 20 -11.11 -0.34 -14.08
CA THR A 20 -10.77 1.06 -14.42
C THR A 20 -9.61 1.51 -13.55
N HIS A 21 -8.45 1.78 -14.19
CA HIS A 21 -7.24 2.31 -13.56
C HIS A 21 -7.57 3.27 -12.42
N ALA A 22 -7.24 2.92 -11.18
CA ALA A 22 -7.29 3.89 -10.10
C ALA A 22 -6.30 5.00 -10.46
N ASP A 23 -6.81 6.22 -10.67
CA ASP A 23 -5.99 7.40 -10.94
C ASP A 23 -4.86 7.47 -9.89
N ASN A 24 -3.61 7.70 -10.32
CA ASN A 24 -2.45 7.87 -9.43
C ASN A 24 -2.75 8.87 -8.29
N ALA A 25 -3.60 9.87 -8.55
CA ALA A 25 -4.08 10.81 -7.54
C ALA A 25 -4.96 10.14 -6.47
N LEU A 26 -5.87 9.25 -6.87
CA LEU A 26 -6.73 8.49 -5.96
C LEU A 26 -5.92 7.49 -5.13
N ALA A 27 -4.99 6.78 -5.78
CA ALA A 27 -4.01 5.92 -5.14
C ALA A 27 -3.23 6.66 -4.04
N LYS A 28 -2.68 7.83 -4.38
CA LYS A 28 -1.94 8.66 -3.43
C LYS A 28 -2.81 9.15 -2.27
N ALA A 29 -4.07 9.53 -2.55
CA ALA A 29 -5.01 9.96 -1.52
C ALA A 29 -5.28 8.85 -0.50
N TRP A 30 -5.56 7.62 -0.96
CA TRP A 30 -5.78 6.46 -0.07
C TRP A 30 -4.55 6.13 0.77
N VAL A 31 -3.37 6.10 0.17
CA VAL A 31 -2.12 5.82 0.89
C VAL A 31 -1.81 6.91 1.92
N SER A 32 -2.11 8.17 1.60
CA SER A 32 -1.99 9.28 2.55
C SER A 32 -2.92 9.12 3.74
N VAL A 33 -4.16 8.63 3.53
CA VAL A 33 -5.11 8.34 4.61
C VAL A 33 -4.58 7.22 5.50
N LEU A 34 -4.11 6.11 4.92
CA LEU A 34 -3.48 5.01 5.67
C LEU A 34 -2.25 5.47 6.47
N GLY A 35 -1.38 6.26 5.85
CA GLY A 35 -0.24 6.86 6.52
C GLY A 35 -0.66 7.74 7.70
N THR A 36 -1.70 8.55 7.54
CA THR A 36 -2.20 9.42 8.61
C THR A 36 -2.80 8.61 9.77
N MET A 37 -3.50 7.51 9.48
CA MET A 37 -4.12 6.67 10.51
C MET A 37 -3.11 5.85 11.30
N TYR A 38 -2.15 5.22 10.62
CA TYR A 38 -1.30 4.19 11.24
C TYR A 38 0.14 4.64 11.49
N ALA A 39 0.62 5.67 10.77
CA ALA A 39 1.96 6.22 10.93
C ALA A 39 2.01 7.74 10.69
N PRO A 40 1.27 8.55 11.48
CA PRO A 40 1.06 9.99 11.21
C PRO A 40 2.35 10.82 11.15
N ARG A 41 3.43 10.37 11.79
CA ARG A 41 4.75 11.03 11.75
C ARG A 41 5.61 10.63 10.54
N LYS A 42 5.11 9.71 9.71
CA LYS A 42 5.83 9.05 8.62
C LYS A 42 4.97 8.95 7.34
N VAL A 43 3.99 9.83 7.18
CA VAL A 43 3.08 9.81 6.01
C VAL A 43 3.86 9.85 4.69
N ASP A 44 4.87 10.71 4.58
CA ASP A 44 5.71 10.77 3.38
C ASP A 44 6.50 9.48 3.16
N GLN A 45 6.96 8.83 4.23
CA GLN A 45 7.64 7.54 4.14
C GLN A 45 6.69 6.43 3.67
N VAL A 46 5.44 6.45 4.13
CA VAL A 46 4.37 5.54 3.69
C VAL A 46 4.06 5.73 2.21
N ILE A 47 3.89 6.98 1.75
CA ILE A 47 3.64 7.28 0.34
C ILE A 47 4.82 6.85 -0.52
N ASN A 48 6.04 7.18 -0.11
CA ASN A 48 7.26 6.81 -0.86
C ASN A 48 7.48 5.30 -0.91
N ALA A 49 7.21 4.58 0.19
CA ALA A 49 7.31 3.12 0.24
C ALA A 49 6.35 2.47 -0.77
N PHE A 50 5.14 2.98 -0.86
CA PHE A 50 4.10 2.41 -1.71
C PHE A 50 4.30 2.66 -3.21
N PHE A 51 4.78 3.86 -3.58
CA PHE A 51 5.16 4.17 -4.97
C PHE A 51 6.60 3.72 -5.31
N GLY A 52 7.32 3.16 -4.34
CA GLY A 52 8.64 2.56 -4.55
C GLY A 52 8.57 1.24 -5.31
N ASN A 53 9.75 0.68 -5.61
CA ASN A 53 9.86 -0.57 -6.39
C ASN A 53 10.38 -1.73 -5.54
N SER A 54 10.33 -1.61 -4.21
CA SER A 54 10.90 -2.56 -3.26
C SER A 54 9.98 -2.77 -2.07
N ASP A 55 9.99 -3.99 -1.56
CA ASP A 55 9.33 -4.32 -0.30
C ASP A 55 9.88 -3.45 0.83
N THR A 56 8.99 -2.82 1.58
CA THR A 56 9.33 -1.87 2.63
C THR A 56 8.42 -2.10 3.83
N THR A 57 8.94 -1.95 5.04
CA THR A 57 8.11 -1.91 6.25
C THR A 57 8.26 -0.56 6.91
N VAL A 58 7.14 0.11 7.19
CA VAL A 58 7.09 1.35 7.96
C VAL A 58 6.56 1.02 9.35
N ASP A 59 7.41 1.29 10.34
CA ASP A 59 7.05 1.13 11.74
C ASP A 59 6.24 2.34 12.24
N GLY A 60 4.93 2.14 12.44
CA GLY A 60 4.02 3.11 13.04
C GLY A 60 4.05 3.07 14.57
N GLU A 61 3.18 3.84 15.22
CA GLU A 61 3.13 3.84 16.69
C GLU A 61 2.60 2.49 17.21
N SER A 62 1.38 2.12 16.80
CA SER A 62 0.69 0.89 17.21
C SER A 62 0.66 -0.21 16.13
N HIS A 63 1.01 0.11 14.89
CA HIS A 63 0.89 -0.80 13.76
C HIS A 63 2.17 -0.82 12.92
N LEU A 64 2.38 -1.92 12.20
CA LEU A 64 3.37 -2.06 11.14
C LEU A 64 2.66 -2.00 9.78
N LEU A 65 3.11 -1.11 8.90
CA LEU A 65 2.65 -1.07 7.52
C LEU A 65 3.69 -1.79 6.65
N LYS A 66 3.31 -2.90 6.04
CA LYS A 66 4.15 -3.70 5.14
C LYS A 66 3.73 -3.42 3.71
N TYR A 67 4.68 -3.02 2.89
CA TYR A 67 4.52 -2.75 1.47
C TYR A 67 5.23 -3.85 0.71
N THR A 68 4.54 -4.46 -0.24
CA THR A 68 5.15 -5.42 -1.17
C THR A 68 4.93 -4.97 -2.60
N HIS A 69 5.99 -5.04 -3.40
CA HIS A 69 5.97 -4.72 -4.82
C HIS A 69 6.44 -5.93 -5.61
N ARG A 70 5.58 -6.42 -6.51
CA ARG A 70 5.90 -7.56 -7.37
C ARG A 70 5.68 -7.19 -8.83
N SER A 71 6.78 -7.00 -9.56
CA SER A 71 6.74 -6.83 -11.02
C SER A 71 7.13 -8.11 -11.76
N GLY A 72 6.37 -8.48 -12.79
CA GLY A 72 6.65 -9.56 -13.72
C GLY A 72 6.29 -9.17 -15.17
N PRO A 73 6.34 -10.11 -16.14
CA PRO A 73 6.01 -9.86 -17.54
C PRO A 73 4.53 -9.45 -17.73
N GLY A 74 4.27 -8.15 -17.55
CA GLY A 74 3.01 -7.53 -17.10
C GLY A 74 2.58 -8.09 -15.72
N ILE A 75 1.82 -7.42 -14.88
CA ILE A 75 1.81 -7.60 -13.41
C ILE A 75 2.89 -6.68 -12.85
N ASP A 76 2.42 -5.63 -12.22
CA ASP A 76 3.07 -4.76 -11.24
C ASP A 76 2.02 -4.62 -10.11
N GLU A 77 2.12 -5.55 -9.17
CA GLU A 77 1.25 -5.65 -8.02
C GLU A 77 1.86 -4.84 -6.87
N ARG A 78 1.05 -4.00 -6.25
CA ARG A 78 1.42 -3.17 -5.10
C ARG A 78 0.43 -3.41 -3.98
N MET A 79 0.90 -4.01 -2.89
CA MET A 79 0.04 -4.36 -1.75
C MET A 79 0.52 -3.67 -0.48
N ILE A 80 -0.44 -3.24 0.35
CA ILE A 80 -0.22 -2.70 1.69
C ILE A 80 -0.87 -3.66 2.68
N VAL A 81 -0.16 -4.05 3.73
CA VAL A 81 -0.72 -4.83 4.84
C VAL A 81 -0.47 -4.07 6.13
N VAL A 82 -1.53 -3.85 6.91
CA VAL A 82 -1.43 -3.22 8.23
C VAL A 82 -1.54 -4.30 9.30
N VAL A 83 -0.58 -4.35 10.21
CA VAL A 83 -0.51 -5.37 11.27
C VAL A 83 -0.43 -4.68 12.62
N GLU A 84 -1.33 -5.03 13.54
CA GLU A 84 -1.23 -4.60 14.94
C GLU A 84 0.03 -5.16 15.60
N LYS A 85 0.63 -4.40 16.52
CA LYS A 85 1.76 -4.87 17.33
C LYS A 85 1.33 -5.70 18.53
#